data_AF-A0A3L9Y541-F1
#
_entry.id   AF-A0A3L9Y541-F1
#
_cell.length_a   1.000
_cell.length_b   1.000
_cell.length_c   1.000
_cell.angle_alpha   90.00
_cell.angle_beta   90.00
_cell.angle_gamma   90.00
#
_symmetry.space_group_name_H-M   'P 1'
#
loop_
_entity.id
_entity.type
_entity.pdbx_description
1 polymer ?
#
loop_
_entity_poly.entity_id
_entity_poly.type
_entity_poly.pdbx_seq_one_letter_code
_entity_poly.pdbx_strand_id
1 'polypeptide(L)'
;MAALLAAIIENDHIGRKGSVEQSRAMKLISFLIFAVLVSATTAFAHSPYFGQREKVELPEFGEVEFAILFGDGIFFADPSQVIVFDSEGHLLAATPLSDGLIIRCRRSNDGQSCSAYDAVRGLVYQPDLDLWGRGRTIVEDGRPSVDAYPEHINISYGFIERSATFAEKISFEVAGMTRAPGSTLFAIFWWCLALAPMARLFWRWRGNDWKIKPVRFSGILKVFLSVSAFLGMAFLAVFPLFYVPYSVLFFLLVFTLGGTVAFVITRPWGKRVANQSP
;
A
#
# COMPACT_ATOMS: atom_id res chain seq x y z
N MET A 1 -12.18 -58.45 19.49
CA MET A 1 -12.26 -58.22 18.03
C MET A 1 -13.19 -57.07 17.65
N ALA A 2 -14.42 -56.98 18.20
CA ALA A 2 -15.35 -55.88 17.91
C ALA A 2 -14.84 -54.47 18.29
N ALA A 3 -14.09 -54.34 19.39
CA ALA A 3 -13.52 -53.05 19.82
C ALA A 3 -12.37 -52.55 18.91
N LEU A 4 -11.66 -53.46 18.22
CA LEU A 4 -10.58 -53.10 17.30
C LEU A 4 -11.13 -52.59 15.96
N LEU A 5 -12.28 -53.13 15.53
CA LEU A 5 -12.98 -52.68 14.32
C LEU A 5 -13.67 -51.32 14.51
N ALA A 6 -14.22 -51.04 15.70
CA ALA A 6 -14.80 -49.73 16.02
C ALA A 6 -13.74 -48.61 16.02
N ALA A 7 -12.55 -48.88 16.58
CA ALA A 7 -11.45 -47.91 16.60
C ALA A 7 -10.87 -47.61 15.21
N ILE A 8 -10.89 -48.58 14.28
CA ILE A 8 -10.45 -48.39 12.89
C ILE A 8 -11.48 -47.56 12.11
N ILE A 9 -12.78 -47.81 12.29
CA ILE A 9 -13.85 -47.06 11.63
C ILE A 9 -13.92 -45.60 12.13
N GLU A 10 -13.70 -45.37 13.42
CA GLU A 10 -13.71 -44.03 14.01
C GLU A 10 -12.50 -43.19 13.58
N ASN A 11 -11.33 -43.82 13.43
CA ASN A 11 -10.12 -43.16 12.93
C ASN A 11 -10.21 -42.82 11.42
N ASP A 12 -10.90 -43.66 10.64
CA ASP A 12 -11.14 -43.41 9.21
C ASP A 12 -12.15 -42.28 8.99
N HIS A 13 -13.17 -42.14 9.86
CA HIS A 13 -14.12 -41.04 9.82
C HIS A 13 -13.51 -39.66 10.17
N ILE A 14 -12.55 -39.62 11.10
CA ILE A 14 -11.84 -38.39 11.51
C ILE A 14 -10.84 -37.96 10.43
N GLY A 15 -10.13 -38.91 9.80
CA GLY A 15 -9.23 -38.63 8.66
C GLY A 15 -9.96 -38.09 7.43
N ARG A 16 -11.18 -38.60 7.16
CA ARG A 16 -12.00 -38.17 6.02
C ARG A 16 -12.61 -36.76 6.20
N LYS A 17 -13.02 -36.39 7.42
CA LYS A 17 -13.53 -35.03 7.71
C LYS A 17 -12.43 -33.96 7.60
N GLY A 18 -11.23 -34.22 8.13
CA GLY A 18 -10.09 -33.31 8.01
C GLY A 18 -9.63 -33.11 6.56
N SER A 19 -9.61 -34.20 5.77
CA SER A 19 -9.27 -34.17 4.34
C SER A 19 -10.26 -33.35 3.51
N VAL A 20 -11.57 -33.46 3.77
CA VAL A 20 -12.61 -32.76 3.03
C VAL A 20 -12.64 -31.26 3.35
N GLU A 21 -12.47 -30.87 4.63
CA GLU A 21 -12.39 -29.44 5.00
C GLU A 21 -11.11 -28.79 4.48
N GLN A 22 -9.98 -29.51 4.52
CA GLN A 22 -8.72 -29.04 3.97
C GLN A 22 -8.77 -28.90 2.44
N SER A 23 -9.46 -29.83 1.75
CA SER A 23 -9.73 -29.76 0.31
C SER A 23 -10.63 -28.57 -0.05
N ARG A 24 -11.67 -28.30 0.75
CA ARG A 24 -12.56 -27.14 0.57
C ARG A 24 -11.83 -25.82 0.77
N ALA A 25 -11.03 -25.70 1.84
CA ALA A 25 -10.23 -24.50 2.09
C ALA A 25 -9.22 -24.23 0.97
N MET A 26 -8.54 -25.27 0.48
CA MET A 26 -7.55 -25.15 -0.60
C MET A 26 -8.21 -24.77 -1.94
N LYS A 27 -9.40 -25.32 -2.24
CA LYS A 27 -10.21 -24.91 -3.40
C LYS A 27 -10.68 -23.46 -3.30
N LEU A 28 -11.07 -23.01 -2.11
CA LEU A 28 -11.50 -21.64 -1.88
C LEU A 28 -10.34 -20.65 -2.05
N ILE A 29 -9.15 -20.99 -1.53
CA ILE A 29 -7.94 -20.18 -1.68
C ILE A 29 -7.49 -20.13 -3.15
N SER A 30 -7.46 -21.27 -3.85
CA SER A 30 -7.16 -21.29 -5.30
C SER A 30 -8.19 -20.51 -6.11
N PHE A 31 -9.48 -20.59 -5.76
CA PHE A 31 -10.53 -19.82 -6.42
C PHE A 31 -10.38 -18.32 -6.15
N LEU A 32 -10.05 -17.91 -4.92
CA LEU A 32 -9.79 -16.51 -4.58
C LEU A 32 -8.55 -15.97 -5.30
N ILE A 33 -7.46 -16.75 -5.35
CA ILE A 33 -6.25 -16.39 -6.11
C ILE A 33 -6.58 -16.26 -7.61
N PHE A 34 -7.31 -17.23 -8.17
CA PHE A 34 -7.71 -17.20 -9.57
C PHE A 34 -8.66 -16.02 -9.89
N ALA A 35 -9.64 -15.76 -9.03
CA ALA A 35 -10.55 -14.62 -9.19
C ALA A 35 -9.81 -13.28 -9.13
N VAL A 36 -8.83 -13.14 -8.23
CA VAL A 36 -7.97 -11.95 -8.14
C VAL A 36 -7.10 -11.82 -9.41
N LEU A 37 -6.52 -12.92 -9.90
CA LEU A 37 -5.70 -12.91 -11.12
C LEU A 37 -6.49 -12.61 -12.39
N VAL A 38 -7.72 -13.14 -12.53
CA VAL A 38 -8.58 -12.90 -13.70
C VAL A 38 -9.20 -11.51 -13.68
N SER A 39 -9.41 -10.93 -12.50
CA SER A 39 -9.90 -9.55 -12.37
C SER A 39 -8.84 -8.50 -12.70
N ALA A 40 -7.58 -8.89 -12.84
CA ALA A 40 -6.44 -7.99 -13.07
C ALA A 40 -6.13 -7.73 -14.57
N THR A 41 -6.92 -8.24 -15.53
CA THR A 41 -6.51 -8.27 -16.96
C THR A 41 -7.30 -7.36 -17.91
N THR A 42 -7.97 -6.32 -17.43
CA THR A 42 -8.49 -5.29 -18.34
C THR A 42 -7.60 -4.06 -18.30
N ALA A 43 -6.58 -4.06 -19.17
CA ALA A 43 -5.82 -2.85 -19.50
C ALA A 43 -6.70 -1.94 -20.36
N PHE A 44 -7.53 -1.14 -19.70
CA PHE A 44 -8.20 -0.02 -20.35
C PHE A 44 -7.19 1.12 -20.41
N ALA A 45 -6.93 1.67 -21.60
CA ALA A 45 -6.29 2.98 -21.68
C ALA A 45 -7.27 3.98 -21.07
N HIS A 46 -6.89 4.59 -19.95
CA HIS A 46 -7.73 5.54 -19.22
C HIS A 46 -7.60 6.93 -19.84
N SER A 47 -8.71 7.67 -19.96
CA SER A 47 -8.62 9.11 -20.23
C SER A 47 -7.97 9.82 -19.03
N PRO A 48 -7.25 10.95 -19.23
CA PRO A 48 -6.68 11.69 -18.12
C PRO A 48 -7.72 12.00 -17.07
N TYR A 49 -7.32 11.90 -15.81
CA TYR A 49 -8.24 12.11 -14.68
C TYR A 49 -7.54 12.82 -13.54
N PHE A 50 -8.35 13.52 -12.74
CA PHE A 50 -7.88 14.12 -11.49
C PHE A 50 -8.03 13.12 -10.35
N GLY A 51 -6.96 12.92 -9.59
CA GLY A 51 -7.04 12.24 -8.30
C GLY A 51 -7.32 13.23 -7.18
N GLN A 52 -6.29 13.55 -6.40
CA GLN A 52 -6.42 14.51 -5.32
C GLN A 52 -6.63 15.93 -5.87
N ARG A 53 -7.60 16.66 -5.30
CA ARG A 53 -7.91 18.05 -5.62
C ARG A 53 -8.00 18.89 -4.35
N GLU A 54 -7.45 20.10 -4.38
CA GLU A 54 -7.47 21.04 -3.25
C GLU A 54 -7.73 22.45 -3.79
N LYS A 55 -8.81 23.07 -3.34
CA LYS A 55 -9.17 24.44 -3.71
C LYS A 55 -8.61 25.46 -2.73
N VAL A 56 -8.16 26.59 -3.26
CA VAL A 56 -7.48 27.65 -2.52
C VAL A 56 -7.86 29.01 -3.10
N GLU A 57 -8.10 29.99 -2.24
CA GLU A 57 -8.24 31.37 -2.66
C GLU A 57 -6.92 32.10 -2.45
N LEU A 58 -6.38 32.70 -3.52
CA LEU A 58 -5.13 33.45 -3.51
C LEU A 58 -5.38 34.91 -3.91
N PRO A 59 -4.73 35.90 -3.25
CA PRO A 59 -5.03 37.32 -3.46
C PRO A 59 -4.93 37.81 -4.92
N GLU A 60 -3.95 37.31 -5.68
CA GLU A 60 -3.69 37.77 -7.06
C GLU A 60 -4.38 36.92 -8.13
N PHE A 61 -4.72 35.67 -7.81
CA PHE A 61 -5.22 34.70 -8.78
C PHE A 61 -6.68 34.31 -8.55
N GLY A 62 -7.30 34.77 -7.45
CA GLY A 62 -8.65 34.38 -7.06
C GLY A 62 -8.72 32.91 -6.62
N GLU A 63 -9.82 32.24 -6.93
CA GLU A 63 -9.96 30.79 -6.68
C GLU A 63 -9.11 30.00 -7.67
N VAL A 64 -8.16 29.25 -7.14
CA VAL A 64 -7.32 28.30 -7.89
C VAL A 64 -7.46 26.90 -7.30
N GLU A 65 -7.17 25.91 -8.12
CA GLU A 65 -7.24 24.51 -7.71
C GLU A 65 -5.94 23.78 -8.00
N PHE A 66 -5.41 23.14 -6.98
CA PHE A 66 -4.29 22.21 -7.09
C PHE A 66 -4.87 20.81 -7.33
N ALA A 67 -4.48 20.17 -8.42
CA ALA A 67 -4.93 18.81 -8.72
C ALA A 67 -3.75 17.92 -9.11
N ILE A 68 -3.82 16.64 -8.73
CA ILE A 68 -2.94 15.62 -9.29
C ILE A 68 -3.60 15.10 -10.56
N LEU A 69 -2.98 15.38 -11.69
CA LEU A 69 -3.37 14.90 -13.01
C LEU A 69 -2.64 13.59 -13.29
N PHE A 70 -3.41 12.56 -13.60
CA PHE A 70 -2.91 11.24 -13.99
C PHE A 70 -3.14 11.01 -15.49
N GLY A 71 -2.19 10.31 -16.13
CA GLY A 71 -2.26 9.91 -17.54
C GLY A 71 -3.06 8.62 -17.79
N ASP A 72 -2.75 7.93 -18.88
CA ASP A 72 -3.47 6.73 -19.37
C ASP A 72 -2.92 5.39 -18.89
N GLY A 73 -2.03 5.38 -17.89
CA GLY A 73 -1.03 4.33 -17.70
C GLY A 73 -1.57 2.92 -17.88
N ILE A 74 -1.01 2.25 -18.90
CA ILE A 74 -1.53 0.97 -19.40
C ILE A 74 -0.95 -0.20 -18.59
N PHE A 75 0.21 -0.03 -17.92
CA PHE A 75 0.92 -1.12 -17.23
C PHE A 75 1.72 -0.72 -15.95
N PHE A 76 1.81 0.57 -15.58
CA PHE A 76 2.65 1.08 -14.48
C PHE A 76 1.93 2.18 -13.70
N ALA A 77 2.47 2.66 -12.56
CA ALA A 77 1.97 3.88 -11.93
C ALA A 77 1.92 5.00 -12.97
N ASP A 78 0.73 5.57 -13.13
CA ASP A 78 0.49 6.64 -14.08
C ASP A 78 1.45 7.79 -13.77
N PRO A 79 2.28 8.24 -14.72
CA PRO A 79 3.06 9.44 -14.52
C PRO A 79 2.07 10.56 -14.17
N SER A 80 2.35 11.23 -13.06
CA SER A 80 1.45 12.22 -12.51
C SER A 80 2.14 13.57 -12.41
N GLN A 81 1.32 14.62 -12.45
CA GLN A 81 1.77 15.99 -12.33
C GLN A 81 0.83 16.72 -11.37
N VAL A 82 1.37 17.50 -10.44
CA VAL A 82 0.55 18.49 -9.75
C VAL A 82 0.45 19.69 -10.66
N ILE A 83 -0.78 20.01 -11.03
CA ILE A 83 -1.12 21.19 -11.81
C ILE A 83 -1.92 22.15 -10.96
N VAL A 84 -1.81 23.43 -11.30
CA VAL A 84 -2.64 24.49 -10.74
C VAL A 84 -3.41 25.12 -11.87
N PHE A 85 -4.71 25.33 -11.70
CA PHE A 85 -5.54 26.03 -12.68
C PHE A 85 -6.50 27.03 -12.03
N ASP A 86 -6.89 28.04 -12.81
CA ASP A 86 -7.87 29.05 -12.41
C ASP A 86 -9.32 28.53 -12.52
N SER A 87 -10.29 29.34 -12.07
CA SER A 87 -11.73 29.01 -12.15
C SER A 87 -12.24 28.82 -13.58
N GLU A 88 -11.52 29.31 -14.59
CA GLU A 88 -11.86 29.16 -16.01
C GLU A 88 -11.17 27.92 -16.63
N GLY A 89 -10.37 27.18 -15.86
CA GLY A 89 -9.70 25.96 -16.29
C GLY A 89 -8.36 26.18 -17.00
N HIS A 90 -7.77 27.38 -16.93
CA HIS A 90 -6.45 27.65 -17.52
C HIS A 90 -5.33 27.18 -16.59
N LEU A 91 -4.33 26.50 -17.15
CA LEU A 91 -3.15 26.09 -16.43
C LEU A 91 -2.36 27.32 -15.96
N LEU A 92 -2.02 27.37 -14.68
CA LEU A 92 -1.22 28.44 -14.05
C LEU A 92 0.20 27.98 -13.73
N ALA A 93 0.37 26.72 -13.34
CA ALA A 93 1.64 26.12 -12.94
C ALA A 93 1.58 24.59 -13.02
N ALA A 94 2.74 23.95 -13.14
CA ALA A 94 2.83 22.49 -13.17
C ALA A 94 4.18 22.00 -12.59
N THR A 95 4.16 20.96 -11.75
CA THR A 95 5.39 20.33 -11.23
C THR A 95 6.06 19.48 -12.31
N PRO A 96 7.30 19.00 -12.14
CA PRO A 96 7.82 17.91 -12.96
C PRO A 96 6.97 16.63 -12.83
N LEU A 97 7.07 15.74 -13.83
CA LEU A 97 6.45 14.41 -13.78
C LEU A 97 7.03 13.56 -12.66
N SER A 98 6.16 12.86 -11.94
CA SER A 98 6.50 11.95 -10.86
C SER A 98 5.38 10.94 -10.60
N ASP A 99 5.74 9.81 -9.98
CA ASP A 99 4.85 8.67 -9.76
C ASP A 99 4.30 8.60 -8.31
N GLY A 100 4.60 9.62 -7.50
CA GLY A 100 4.30 9.61 -6.06
C GLY A 100 4.01 10.98 -5.48
N LEU A 101 3.24 11.80 -6.21
CA LEU A 101 2.90 13.15 -5.77
C LEU A 101 1.79 13.16 -4.72
N ILE A 102 1.93 14.02 -3.71
CA ILE A 102 0.93 14.25 -2.67
C ILE A 102 0.77 15.75 -2.49
N ILE A 103 -0.45 16.28 -2.62
CA ILE A 103 -0.71 17.70 -2.36
C ILE A 103 -1.05 17.88 -0.88
N ARG A 104 -0.55 18.93 -0.25
CA ARG A 104 -1.01 19.33 1.08
C ARG A 104 -1.16 20.83 1.16
N CYS A 105 -2.36 21.22 1.55
CA CYS A 105 -2.68 22.58 1.92
C CYS A 105 -2.73 22.70 3.44
N ARG A 106 -2.09 23.73 3.98
CA ARG A 106 -2.17 24.11 5.39
C ARG A 106 -2.82 25.47 5.47
N ARG A 107 -3.81 25.59 6.34
CA ARG A 107 -4.37 26.89 6.71
C ARG A 107 -3.51 27.48 7.81
N SER A 108 -3.01 28.68 7.59
CA SER A 108 -2.29 29.50 8.56
C SER A 108 -3.04 30.82 8.77
N ASN A 109 -2.62 31.60 9.76
CA ASN A 109 -3.20 32.93 10.00
C ASN A 109 -2.97 33.87 8.81
N ASP A 110 -1.90 33.64 8.04
CA ASP A 110 -1.51 34.44 6.88
C ASP A 110 -2.14 33.94 5.57
N GLY A 111 -3.06 32.96 5.64
CA GLY A 111 -3.75 32.38 4.50
C GLY A 111 -3.51 30.88 4.34
N GLN A 112 -4.00 30.32 3.23
CA GLN A 112 -3.85 28.90 2.89
C GLN A 112 -2.64 28.72 1.99
N SER A 113 -1.63 27.98 2.47
CA SER A 113 -0.44 27.64 1.70
C SER A 113 -0.51 26.18 1.25
N CYS A 114 -0.29 25.92 -0.03
CA CYS A 114 -0.23 24.56 -0.56
C CYS A 114 1.18 24.21 -1.03
N SER A 115 1.49 22.93 -0.99
CA SER A 115 2.75 22.37 -1.48
C SER A 115 2.50 20.97 -1.99
N ALA A 116 3.28 20.56 -2.98
CA ALA A 116 3.31 19.18 -3.45
C ALA A 116 4.56 18.49 -2.92
N TYR A 117 4.45 17.21 -2.57
CA TYR A 117 5.56 16.37 -2.15
C TYR A 117 5.70 15.20 -3.09
N ASP A 118 6.91 15.01 -3.60
CA ASP A 118 7.33 13.85 -4.35
C ASP A 118 7.89 12.81 -3.39
N ALA A 119 7.11 11.76 -3.13
CA ALA A 119 7.51 10.69 -2.21
C ALA A 119 8.66 9.82 -2.74
N VAL A 120 8.85 9.77 -4.06
CA VAL A 120 9.88 8.96 -4.72
C VAL A 120 11.23 9.66 -4.64
N ARG A 121 11.25 10.95 -4.99
CA ARG A 121 12.48 11.77 -5.00
C ARG A 121 12.76 12.43 -3.65
N GLY A 122 11.77 12.49 -2.76
CA GLY A 122 11.88 13.16 -1.46
C GLY A 122 11.99 14.69 -1.59
N LEU A 123 11.32 15.27 -2.59
CA LEU A 123 11.32 16.70 -2.89
C LEU A 123 9.99 17.34 -2.51
N VAL A 124 10.03 18.60 -2.10
CA VAL A 124 8.85 19.46 -1.94
C VAL A 124 8.87 20.50 -3.04
N TYR A 125 7.76 20.63 -3.75
CA TYR A 125 7.49 21.70 -4.70
C TYR A 125 6.62 22.75 -4.01
N GLN A 126 7.21 23.92 -3.81
CA GLN A 126 6.53 25.08 -3.22
C GLN A 126 6.10 26.02 -4.35
N PRO A 127 4.84 26.48 -4.38
CA PRO A 127 4.40 27.49 -5.32
C PRO A 127 5.30 28.72 -5.29
N ASP A 128 5.70 29.17 -6.47
CA ASP A 128 6.32 30.46 -6.68
C ASP A 128 5.40 31.28 -7.59
N LEU A 129 4.61 32.16 -6.97
CA LEU A 129 3.53 32.88 -7.63
C LEU A 129 4.04 33.84 -8.70
N ASP A 130 5.28 34.34 -8.58
CA ASP A 130 5.90 35.23 -9.57
C ASP A 130 6.19 34.50 -10.89
N LEU A 131 6.30 33.17 -10.82
CA LEU A 131 6.52 32.30 -11.97
C LEU A 131 5.21 31.74 -12.55
N TRP A 132 4.07 32.10 -11.97
CA TRP A 132 2.77 31.65 -12.48
C TRP A 132 2.38 32.44 -13.70
N GLY A 133 1.79 31.73 -14.66
CA GLY A 133 1.41 32.31 -15.94
C GLY A 133 0.22 31.57 -16.51
N ARG A 134 -0.77 32.33 -16.98
CA ARG A 134 -1.98 31.79 -17.59
C ARG A 134 -1.63 31.15 -18.94
N GLY A 135 -1.64 29.82 -18.95
CA GLY A 135 -1.37 28.96 -20.10
C GLY A 135 -2.64 28.51 -20.81
N ARG A 136 -2.55 27.34 -21.45
CA ARG A 136 -3.68 26.72 -22.16
C ARG A 136 -4.79 26.28 -21.19
N THR A 137 -6.02 26.22 -21.69
CA THR A 137 -7.13 25.57 -20.99
C THR A 137 -6.86 24.07 -20.92
N ILE A 138 -6.96 23.51 -19.72
CA ILE A 138 -6.70 22.09 -19.41
C ILE A 138 -7.89 21.44 -18.70
N VAL A 139 -8.86 22.23 -18.27
CA VAL A 139 -10.10 21.76 -17.65
C VAL A 139 -11.28 22.22 -18.48
N GLU A 140 -12.09 21.27 -18.92
CA GLU A 140 -13.35 21.50 -19.63
C GLU A 140 -14.45 20.75 -18.87
N ASP A 141 -15.55 21.42 -18.55
CA ASP A 141 -16.69 20.86 -17.79
C ASP A 141 -16.27 20.14 -16.48
N GLY A 142 -15.25 20.67 -15.81
CA GLY A 142 -14.75 20.16 -14.53
C GLY A 142 -13.90 18.88 -14.60
N ARG A 143 -13.56 18.43 -15.82
CA ARG A 143 -12.69 17.28 -16.10
C ARG A 143 -11.45 17.72 -16.87
N PRO A 144 -10.35 16.95 -16.83
CA PRO A 144 -9.22 17.21 -17.71
C PRO A 144 -9.69 17.16 -19.17
N SER A 145 -9.16 18.05 -20.02
CA SER A 145 -9.38 17.95 -21.47
C SER A 145 -8.83 16.62 -21.99
N VAL A 146 -9.35 16.16 -23.12
CA VAL A 146 -8.97 14.84 -23.69
C VAL A 146 -7.47 14.75 -24.01
N ASP A 147 -6.81 15.89 -24.22
CA ASP A 147 -5.39 16.03 -24.51
C ASP A 147 -4.55 16.51 -23.31
N ALA A 148 -5.15 16.67 -22.12
CA ALA A 148 -4.47 17.02 -20.88
C ALA A 148 -3.76 15.80 -20.27
N TYR A 149 -2.89 15.19 -21.06
CA TYR A 149 -1.98 14.15 -20.59
C TYR A 149 -0.77 14.80 -19.90
N PRO A 150 -0.36 14.36 -18.70
CA PRO A 150 0.84 14.85 -18.02
C PRO A 150 2.08 14.87 -18.92
N GLU A 151 2.29 13.81 -19.69
CA GLU A 151 3.39 13.64 -20.63
C GLU A 151 3.39 14.65 -21.79
N HIS A 152 2.22 15.19 -22.14
CA HIS A 152 2.07 16.20 -23.20
C HIS A 152 2.15 17.62 -22.68
N ILE A 153 1.98 17.82 -21.36
CA ILE A 153 2.12 19.16 -20.76
C ILE A 153 3.58 19.62 -20.84
N ASN A 154 4.56 18.71 -20.78
CA ASN A 154 6.02 18.84 -21.02
C ASN A 154 6.71 20.15 -20.55
N ILE A 155 6.08 20.90 -19.66
CA ILE A 155 6.54 22.18 -19.13
C ILE A 155 6.31 22.10 -17.62
N SER A 156 7.39 22.20 -16.85
CA SER A 156 7.34 22.33 -15.40
C SER A 156 7.74 23.75 -15.02
N TYR A 157 6.83 24.49 -14.40
CA TYR A 157 7.02 25.90 -14.03
C TYR A 157 6.08 26.29 -12.89
N GLY A 158 6.34 27.43 -12.24
CA GLY A 158 5.52 27.94 -11.14
C GLY A 158 5.76 27.28 -9.78
N PHE A 159 6.81 26.45 -9.68
CA PHE A 159 7.22 25.81 -8.43
C PHE A 159 8.73 25.91 -8.22
N ILE A 160 9.14 26.20 -6.98
CA ILE A 160 10.50 26.03 -6.51
C ILE A 160 10.62 24.64 -5.89
N GLU A 161 11.65 23.90 -6.32
CA GLU A 161 12.00 22.61 -5.74
C GLU A 161 12.99 22.75 -4.59
N ARG A 162 12.77 21.94 -3.55
CA ARG A 162 13.75 21.75 -2.48
C ARG A 162 13.65 20.37 -1.87
N SER A 163 14.70 19.92 -1.20
CA SER A 163 14.63 18.67 -0.43
C SER A 163 13.62 18.78 0.72
N ALA A 164 12.84 17.72 0.91
CA ALA A 164 11.91 17.61 2.03
C ALA A 164 12.69 17.39 3.33
N THR A 165 12.32 18.13 4.38
CA THR A 165 12.80 17.85 5.73
C THR A 165 12.19 16.54 6.23
N PHE A 166 12.84 15.88 7.20
CA PHE A 166 12.33 14.62 7.76
C PHE A 166 10.91 14.76 8.37
N ALA A 167 10.66 15.88 9.05
CA ALA A 167 9.34 16.17 9.62
C ALA A 167 8.27 16.34 8.53
N GLU A 168 8.61 16.96 7.39
CA GLU A 168 7.71 17.07 6.25
C GLU A 168 7.40 15.70 5.65
N LYS A 169 8.43 14.86 5.42
CA LYS A 169 8.23 13.49 4.92
C LYS A 169 7.19 12.75 5.75
N ILE A 170 7.40 12.64 7.06
CA ILE A 170 6.43 12.01 7.98
C ILE A 170 5.05 12.64 7.84
N SER A 171 4.99 13.97 7.83
CA SER A 171 3.72 14.67 7.84
C SER A 171 2.95 14.54 6.51
N PHE A 172 3.63 14.36 5.38
CA PHE A 172 3.00 14.01 4.10
C PHE A 172 2.57 12.55 4.07
N GLU A 173 3.37 11.61 4.60
CA GLU A 173 2.97 10.20 4.71
C GLU A 173 1.68 10.04 5.51
N VAL A 174 1.60 10.70 6.68
CA VAL A 174 0.40 10.67 7.53
C VAL A 174 -0.80 11.24 6.77
N ALA A 175 -0.63 12.35 6.05
CA ALA A 175 -1.70 12.91 5.23
C ALA A 175 -2.18 11.92 4.15
N GLY A 176 -1.24 11.24 3.47
CA GLY A 176 -1.54 10.17 2.51
C GLY A 176 -2.35 9.03 3.13
N MET A 177 -1.91 8.53 4.29
CA MET A 177 -2.61 7.46 5.03
C MET A 177 -4.03 7.86 5.41
N THR A 178 -4.25 9.12 5.82
CA THR A 178 -5.60 9.60 6.18
C THR A 178 -6.54 9.74 4.99
N ARG A 179 -6.00 9.99 3.78
CA ARG A 179 -6.80 10.06 2.54
C ARG A 179 -7.13 8.67 2.00
N ALA A 180 -6.26 7.69 2.22
CA ALA A 180 -6.46 6.31 1.80
C ALA A 180 -6.33 5.32 2.98
N PRO A 181 -7.23 5.37 3.97
CA PRO A 181 -7.14 4.50 5.14
C PRO A 181 -7.36 3.03 4.77
N GLY A 182 -8.20 2.75 3.76
CA GLY A 182 -8.48 1.39 3.29
C GLY A 182 -7.23 0.69 2.74
N SER A 183 -6.43 1.36 1.90
CA SER A 183 -5.18 0.80 1.38
C SER A 183 -4.16 0.60 2.49
N THR A 184 -4.08 1.53 3.44
CA THR A 184 -3.20 1.42 4.62
C THR A 184 -3.56 0.21 5.48
N LEU A 185 -4.85 0.02 5.80
CA LEU A 185 -5.33 -1.13 6.56
C LEU A 185 -5.11 -2.45 5.83
N PHE A 186 -5.35 -2.48 4.52
CA PHE A 186 -5.09 -3.65 3.69
C PHE A 186 -3.60 -4.02 3.69
N ALA A 187 -2.70 -3.04 3.58
CA ALA A 187 -1.26 -3.26 3.63
C ALA A 187 -0.81 -3.83 5.00
N ILE A 188 -1.33 -3.29 6.11
CA ILE A 188 -1.07 -3.82 7.46
C ILE A 188 -1.57 -5.27 7.57
N PHE A 189 -2.78 -5.55 7.10
CA PHE A 189 -3.35 -6.89 7.10
C PHE A 189 -2.52 -7.87 6.25
N TRP A 190 -2.07 -7.45 5.07
CA TRP A 190 -1.21 -8.24 4.20
C TRP A 190 0.10 -8.64 4.89
N TRP A 191 0.81 -7.67 5.49
CA TRP A 191 2.04 -7.95 6.22
C TRP A 191 1.82 -8.78 7.48
N CYS A 192 0.66 -8.63 8.13
CA CYS A 192 0.26 -9.51 9.22
C CYS A 192 0.13 -10.97 8.77
N LEU A 193 -0.55 -11.23 7.65
CA LEU A 193 -0.67 -12.57 7.08
C LEU A 193 0.68 -13.14 6.65
N ALA A 194 1.52 -12.34 5.99
CA ALA A 194 2.84 -12.76 5.53
C ALA A 194 3.77 -13.14 6.71
N LEU A 195 3.71 -12.39 7.81
CA LEU A 195 4.57 -12.59 8.97
C LEU A 195 4.02 -13.60 10.00
N ALA A 196 2.73 -13.91 9.97
CA ALA A 196 2.12 -14.85 10.93
C ALA A 196 2.76 -16.25 10.95
N PRO A 197 3.11 -16.90 9.83
CA PRO A 197 3.84 -18.17 9.83
C PRO A 197 5.20 -18.06 10.53
N MET A 198 5.94 -16.99 10.26
CA MET A 198 7.25 -16.72 10.86
C MET A 198 7.13 -16.46 12.37
N ALA A 199 6.12 -15.68 12.78
CA ALA A 199 5.83 -15.42 14.18
C ALA A 199 5.48 -16.70 14.96
N ARG A 200 4.71 -17.62 14.35
CA ARG A 200 4.41 -18.94 14.95
C ARG A 200 5.67 -19.78 15.15
N LEU A 201 6.58 -19.80 14.16
CA LEU A 201 7.87 -20.48 14.29
C LEU A 201 8.71 -19.87 15.40
N PHE A 202 8.78 -18.54 15.46
CA PHE A 202 9.47 -17.81 16.51
C PHE A 202 8.95 -18.19 17.91
N TRP A 203 7.63 -18.16 18.12
CA TRP A 203 7.06 -18.53 19.42
C TRP A 203 7.31 -19.98 19.79
N ARG A 204 7.27 -20.90 18.82
CA ARG A 204 7.59 -22.31 19.03
C ARG A 204 9.07 -22.51 19.40
N TRP A 205 9.97 -21.78 18.75
CA TRP A 205 11.39 -21.84 19.04
C TRP A 205 11.70 -21.25 20.42
N ARG A 206 11.11 -20.10 20.74
CA ARG A 206 11.18 -19.46 22.07
C ARG A 206 10.60 -20.36 23.16
N GLY A 207 9.49 -21.05 22.91
CA GLY A 207 8.89 -21.99 23.86
C GLY A 207 9.69 -23.28 24.09
N ASN A 208 10.69 -23.55 23.26
CA ASN A 208 11.64 -24.66 23.44
C ASN A 208 12.97 -24.18 24.06
N ASP A 209 12.98 -23.02 24.73
CA ASP A 209 14.16 -22.40 25.33
C ASP A 209 15.33 -22.24 24.35
N TRP A 210 15.03 -21.97 23.08
CA TRP A 210 16.01 -21.85 22.00
C TRP A 210 16.81 -23.13 21.70
N LYS A 211 16.49 -24.26 22.35
CA LYS A 211 17.15 -25.55 22.13
C LYS A 211 16.65 -26.20 20.85
N ILE A 212 17.59 -26.63 20.00
CA ILE A 212 17.31 -27.38 18.78
C ILE A 212 16.99 -28.82 19.18
N LYS A 213 15.71 -29.15 19.29
CA LYS A 213 15.26 -30.54 19.45
C LYS A 213 15.38 -31.27 18.12
N PRO A 214 15.60 -32.60 18.11
CA PRO A 214 15.62 -33.38 16.87
C PRO A 214 14.31 -33.15 16.10
N VAL A 215 14.46 -32.56 14.91
CA VAL A 215 13.33 -32.08 14.12
C VAL A 215 12.77 -33.26 13.33
N ARG A 216 11.53 -33.65 13.61
CA ARG A 216 10.82 -34.61 12.75
C ARG A 216 10.67 -34.01 11.34
N PHE A 217 10.61 -34.85 10.31
CA PHE A 217 10.40 -34.41 8.92
C PHE A 217 9.23 -33.42 8.76
N SER A 218 8.13 -33.65 9.49
CA SER A 218 6.97 -32.74 9.52
C SER A 218 7.28 -31.35 10.10
N GLY A 219 8.30 -31.21 10.95
CA GLY A 219 8.80 -29.94 11.44
C GLY A 219 9.59 -29.18 10.37
N ILE A 220 10.47 -29.89 9.65
CA ILE A 220 11.24 -29.33 8.53
C ILE A 220 10.28 -28.84 7.44
N LEU A 221 9.31 -29.66 7.04
CA LEU A 221 8.31 -29.30 6.04
C LEU A 221 7.51 -28.05 6.43
N LYS A 222 7.13 -27.90 7.71
CA LYS A 222 6.44 -26.70 8.21
C LYS A 222 7.31 -25.45 8.14
N VAL A 223 8.59 -25.55 8.49
CA VAL A 223 9.54 -24.43 8.38
C VAL A 223 9.67 -24.03 6.92
N PHE A 224 9.91 -24.99 6.02
CA PHE A 224 10.01 -24.75 4.60
C PHE A 224 8.75 -24.07 4.05
N LEU A 225 7.57 -24.62 4.29
CA LEU A 225 6.29 -24.03 3.86
C LEU A 225 6.08 -22.61 4.40
N SER A 226 6.46 -22.35 5.65
CA SER A 226 6.30 -21.01 6.26
C SER A 226 7.24 -19.99 5.61
N VAL A 227 8.50 -20.38 5.36
CA VAL A 227 9.48 -19.53 4.67
C VAL A 227 9.06 -19.29 3.22
N SER A 228 8.66 -20.34 2.49
CA SER A 228 8.16 -20.21 1.12
C SER A 228 6.90 -19.33 1.04
N ALA A 229 5.97 -19.46 1.99
CA ALA A 229 4.79 -18.62 2.06
C ALA A 229 5.16 -17.15 2.33
N PHE A 230 6.06 -16.90 3.28
CA PHE A 230 6.56 -15.54 3.54
C PHE A 230 7.25 -14.95 2.31
N LEU A 231 8.16 -15.69 1.68
CA LEU A 231 8.88 -15.23 0.49
C LEU A 231 7.93 -14.98 -0.68
N GLY A 232 6.95 -15.85 -0.91
CA GLY A 232 5.93 -15.66 -1.94
C GLY A 232 5.08 -14.42 -1.70
N MET A 233 4.60 -14.21 -0.47
CA MET A 233 3.81 -13.02 -0.11
C MET A 233 4.63 -11.73 -0.14
N ALA A 234 5.90 -11.79 0.28
CA ALA A 234 6.82 -10.66 0.23
C ALA A 234 7.17 -10.32 -1.23
N PHE A 235 7.39 -11.32 -2.07
CA PHE A 235 7.58 -11.12 -3.51
C PHE A 235 6.35 -10.48 -4.13
N LEU A 236 5.14 -10.96 -3.82
CA LEU A 236 3.89 -10.35 -4.30
C LEU A 236 3.65 -8.93 -3.76
N ALA A 237 4.26 -8.54 -2.63
CA ALA A 237 4.19 -7.18 -2.09
C ALA A 237 5.26 -6.25 -2.68
N VAL A 238 6.45 -6.78 -2.94
CA VAL A 238 7.60 -6.05 -3.49
C VAL A 238 7.52 -5.94 -5.00
N PHE A 239 6.89 -6.89 -5.69
CA PHE A 239 6.66 -6.80 -7.11
C PHE A 239 5.92 -5.51 -7.46
N PRO A 240 4.76 -5.18 -6.87
CA PRO A 240 4.11 -3.87 -7.01
C PRO A 240 4.96 -2.68 -6.58
N LEU A 241 5.92 -2.80 -5.65
CA LEU A 241 6.82 -1.69 -5.28
C LEU A 241 7.68 -1.21 -6.46
N PHE A 242 7.95 -2.08 -7.44
CA PHE A 242 8.63 -1.68 -8.68
C PHE A 242 7.71 -0.96 -9.67
N TYR A 243 6.39 -1.08 -9.52
CA TYR A 243 5.40 -0.51 -10.45
C TYR A 243 4.64 0.67 -9.85
N VAL A 244 4.46 0.71 -8.53
CA VAL A 244 3.84 1.78 -7.76
C VAL A 244 4.82 2.17 -6.67
N PRO A 245 5.59 3.25 -6.84
CA PRO A 245 6.61 3.61 -5.88
C PRO A 245 5.96 4.11 -4.59
N TYR A 246 5.93 3.25 -3.58
CA TYR A 246 5.57 3.64 -2.23
C TYR A 246 6.78 4.22 -1.50
N SER A 247 6.54 5.17 -0.61
CA SER A 247 7.57 5.67 0.30
C SER A 247 8.14 4.56 1.18
N VAL A 248 9.47 4.56 1.35
CA VAL A 248 10.17 3.66 2.27
C VAL A 248 9.62 3.81 3.71
N LEU A 249 9.22 5.03 4.10
CA LEU A 249 8.64 5.28 5.42
C LEU A 249 7.29 4.57 5.60
N PHE A 250 6.42 4.67 4.58
CA PHE A 250 5.14 3.97 4.58
C PHE A 250 5.34 2.45 4.66
N PHE A 251 6.25 1.90 3.86
CA PHE A 251 6.59 0.47 3.89
C PHE A 251 7.03 0.01 5.28
N LEU A 252 7.99 0.72 5.88
CA LEU A 252 8.49 0.38 7.23
C LEU A 252 7.36 0.42 8.27
N LEU A 253 6.46 1.40 8.17
CA LEU A 253 5.32 1.50 9.08
C LEU A 253 4.36 0.32 8.94
N VAL A 254 3.90 -0.01 7.72
CA VAL A 254 2.93 -1.11 7.54
C VAL A 254 3.56 -2.48 7.82
N PHE A 255 4.85 -2.66 7.49
CA PHE A 255 5.60 -3.87 7.80
C PHE A 255 5.73 -4.09 9.32
N THR A 256 6.15 -3.05 10.05
CA THR A 256 6.34 -3.15 11.52
C THR A 256 5.03 -3.32 12.26
N LEU A 257 3.97 -2.60 11.87
CA LEU A 257 2.64 -2.76 12.47
C LEU A 257 2.04 -4.13 12.15
N GLY A 258 2.07 -4.56 10.89
CA GLY A 258 1.61 -5.89 10.47
C GLY A 258 2.35 -7.00 11.21
N GLY A 259 3.68 -6.88 11.33
CA GLY A 259 4.50 -7.78 12.13
C GLY A 259 4.11 -7.80 13.60
N THR A 260 3.95 -6.63 14.22
CA THR A 260 3.55 -6.53 15.62
C THR A 260 2.22 -7.24 15.87
N VAL A 261 1.22 -7.00 15.03
CA VAL A 261 -0.09 -7.69 15.11
C VAL A 261 0.10 -9.19 14.95
N ALA A 262 0.85 -9.65 13.92
CA ALA A 262 1.12 -11.06 13.70
C ALA A 262 1.74 -11.74 14.94
N PHE A 263 2.72 -11.10 15.57
CA PHE A 263 3.37 -11.63 16.77
C PHE A 263 2.42 -11.68 17.98
N VAL A 264 1.55 -10.68 18.16
CA VAL A 264 0.57 -10.65 19.25
C VAL A 264 -0.47 -11.75 19.07
N ILE A 265 -1.08 -11.87 17.89
CA ILE A 265 -2.17 -12.84 17.63
C ILE A 265 -1.69 -14.29 17.60
N THR A 266 -0.43 -14.53 17.21
CA THR A 266 0.15 -15.88 17.14
C THR A 266 0.81 -16.32 18.44
N ARG A 267 0.88 -15.44 19.44
CA ARG A 267 1.41 -15.77 20.76
C ARG A 267 0.59 -16.91 21.36
N PRO A 268 1.20 -18.00 21.85
CA PRO A 268 0.46 -19.06 22.52
C PRO A 268 -0.05 -18.57 23.88
N TRP A 269 -1.38 -18.56 24.05
CA TRP A 269 -2.02 -18.29 25.33
C TRP A 269 -2.04 -19.59 26.15
N GLY A 270 -1.55 -19.56 27.41
CA GLY A 270 -1.87 -20.61 28.39
C GLY A 270 -0.93 -21.83 28.56
N LYS A 271 0.33 -21.83 28.09
CA LYS A 271 1.26 -22.97 28.34
C LYS A 271 2.59 -22.61 29.01
N ARG A 272 2.56 -21.75 30.03
CA ARG A 272 3.75 -21.49 30.88
C ARG A 272 3.60 -21.82 32.37
N VAL A 273 2.44 -22.28 32.82
CA VAL A 273 2.20 -22.53 34.27
C VAL A 273 2.32 -24.02 34.65
N ALA A 274 2.35 -24.95 33.70
CA ALA A 274 2.32 -26.39 34.03
C ALA A 274 3.69 -27.04 34.35
N ASN A 275 4.81 -26.30 34.29
CA ASN A 275 6.15 -26.85 34.58
C ASN A 275 6.83 -26.16 35.78
N GLN A 276 6.07 -25.47 36.63
CA GLN A 276 6.54 -24.97 37.92
C GLN A 276 5.64 -25.51 39.03
N SER A 277 5.71 -26.81 39.25
CA SER A 277 5.37 -27.41 40.54
C SER A 277 6.62 -28.16 41.00
N PRO A 278 7.08 -27.91 42.25
CA PRO A 278 8.37 -28.37 42.77
C PRO A 278 8.52 -29.89 42.76
#